data_AF-A0A949CQ95-F1
#
_entry.id   AF-A0A949CQ95-F1
#
_cell.length_a   1.000
_cell.length_b   1.000
_cell.length_c   1.000
_cell.angle_alpha   90.00
_cell.angle_beta   90.00
_cell.angle_gamma   90.00
#
_symmetry.space_group_name_H-M   'P 1'
#
loop_
_entity.id
_entity.type
_entity.pdbx_description
1 polymer ?
#
loop_
_entity_poly.entity_id
_entity_poly.type
_entity_poly.pdbx_seq_one_letter_code
_entity_poly.pdbx_strand_id
1 'polypeptide(L)' 'LAAVAMGATFIERHITLDRSMWGTDHAASVEPGGLERLVRDIRSIEQSFGDGVKRVYDSEVPIKAKLRRR' A
#
# COMPACT_ATOMS: atom_id res chain seq x y z
N LEU A 1 5.93 -2.63 0.61
CA LEU A 1 4.46 -2.58 0.82
C LEU A 1 3.99 -3.60 1.86
N ALA A 2 4.29 -4.89 1.71
CA ALA A 2 3.93 -5.89 2.74
C ALA A 2 4.40 -5.48 4.16
N ALA A 3 5.63 -4.97 4.30
CA ALA A 3 6.13 -4.44 5.58
C ALA A 3 5.20 -3.38 6.20
N VAL A 4 4.66 -2.46 5.39
CA VAL A 4 3.73 -1.40 5.84
C VAL A 4 2.40 -2.02 6.28
N ALA A 5 1.88 -2.98 5.52
CA ALA A 5 0.70 -3.74 5.89
C ALA A 5 0.91 -4.60 7.16
N MET A 6 2.15 -4.86 7.55
CA MET A 6 2.50 -5.52 8.81
C MET A 6 2.78 -4.53 9.94
N GLY A 7 2.61 -3.22 9.71
CA GLY A 7 2.80 -2.18 10.73
C GLY A 7 4.19 -1.53 10.76
N ALA A 8 5.02 -1.70 9.72
CA ALA A 8 6.29 -0.99 9.64
C ALA A 8 6.07 0.53 9.62
N THR A 9 6.73 1.24 10.53
CA THR A 9 6.66 2.70 10.69
C THR A 9 7.77 3.44 9.95
N PHE A 10 8.77 2.71 9.45
CA PHE A 10 9.90 3.27 8.72
C PHE A 10 10.22 2.38 7.52
N ILE A 11 10.48 3.01 6.36
CA ILE A 11 10.81 2.33 5.10
C ILE A 11 12.00 3.04 4.48
N GLU A 12 13.06 2.29 4.21
CA GLU A 12 14.26 2.78 3.54
C GLU A 12 14.48 2.02 2.22
N ARG A 13 14.92 2.74 1.19
CA ARG A 13 15.29 2.18 -0.11
C ARG A 13 16.44 3.00 -0.71
N HIS A 14 17.34 2.33 -1.41
CA HIS A 14 18.28 3.00 -2.30
C HIS A 14 17.54 3.62 -3.50
N ILE A 15 17.96 4.82 -3.89
CA ILE A 15 17.37 5.59 -4.99
C ILE A 15 18.46 5.82 -6.05
N THR A 16 18.08 5.74 -7.33
CA THR A 16 18.95 6.05 -8.47
C THR A 16 18.21 6.92 -9.49
N LEU A 17 18.93 7.66 -10.32
CA LEU A 17 18.34 8.35 -11.47
C LEU A 17 18.07 7.40 -12.64
N ASP A 18 18.94 6.39 -12.79
CA ASP A 18 18.87 5.36 -13.83
C ASP A 18 19.51 4.08 -13.28
N ARG A 19 18.84 2.93 -13.43
CA ARG A 19 19.32 1.62 -12.98
C ARG A 19 20.48 1.05 -13.79
N SER A 20 20.72 1.57 -14.99
CA SER A 20 21.80 1.17 -15.89
C SER A 20 23.14 1.86 -15.60
N MET A 21 23.16 2.85 -14.69
CA MET A 21 24.38 3.53 -14.28
C MET A 21 25.41 2.56 -13.68
N TRP A 22 26.68 2.89 -13.83
CA TRP A 22 27.76 2.08 -13.30
C TRP A 22 27.71 2.04 -11.77
N GLY A 23 27.52 0.84 -11.23
CA GLY A 23 27.58 0.52 -9.81
C GLY A 23 26.58 -0.57 -9.49
N THR A 24 26.94 -1.49 -8.60
CA THR A 24 26.13 -2.68 -8.32
C THR A 24 24.78 -2.34 -7.68
N ASP A 25 24.71 -1.24 -6.95
CA ASP A 25 23.51 -0.84 -6.22
C ASP A 25 22.45 -0.18 -7.11
N HIS A 26 22.83 0.36 -8.28
CA HIS A 26 21.89 1.02 -9.19
C HIS A 26 20.81 0.05 -9.67
N ALA A 27 21.17 -1.17 -10.05
CA ALA A 27 20.24 -2.17 -10.56
C ALA A 27 19.13 -2.55 -9.54
N ALA A 28 19.46 -2.53 -8.24
CA ALA A 28 18.52 -2.87 -7.15
C ALA A 28 17.74 -1.65 -6.59
N SER A 29 18.13 -0.45 -6.99
CA SER A 29 17.59 0.83 -6.49
C SER A 29 16.24 1.18 -7.13
N VAL A 30 15.59 2.18 -6.55
CA VAL A 30 14.30 2.72 -7.00
C VAL A 30 14.56 3.99 -7.81
N GLU A 31 14.00 4.08 -9.01
CA GLU A 31 14.00 5.31 -9.81
C GLU A 31 12.91 6.29 -9.35
N PRO A 32 12.95 7.58 -9.76
CA PRO A 32 12.00 8.58 -9.27
C PRO A 32 10.53 8.17 -9.38
N GLY A 33 10.09 7.69 -10.55
CA GLY A 33 8.71 7.22 -10.72
C GLY A 33 8.39 5.92 -9.95
N GLY A 34 9.40 5.13 -9.59
CA GLY A 34 9.24 4.00 -8.67
C GLY A 34 9.02 4.47 -7.23
N LEU A 35 9.71 5.54 -6.83
CA LEU A 35 9.61 6.12 -5.49
C LEU A 35 8.24 6.78 -5.30
N GLU A 36 7.76 7.54 -6.30
CA GLU A 36 6.43 8.13 -6.29
C GLU A 36 5.33 7.07 -6.11
N ARG A 37 5.42 5.97 -6.86
CA ARG A 37 4.51 4.83 -6.74
C ARG A 37 4.58 4.20 -5.35
N LEU A 38 5.80 4.00 -4.82
CA LEU A 38 5.98 3.46 -3.48
C LEU A 38 5.29 4.34 -2.43
N VAL A 39 5.50 5.66 -2.47
CA VAL A 39 4.87 6.60 -1.52
C VAL A 39 3.35 6.58 -1.67
N ARG A 40 2.83 6.66 -2.90
CA ARG A 40 1.38 6.59 -3.15
C ARG A 40 0.77 5.32 -2.56
N ASP A 41 1.38 4.18 -2.85
CA ASP A 41 0.86 2.88 -2.42
C ASP A 41 0.95 2.71 -0.89
N ILE A 42 1.99 3.27 -0.24
CA ILE A 42 2.06 3.37 1.23
C ILE A 42 0.86 4.13 1.79
N ARG A 43 0.56 5.32 1.25
CA ARG A 43 -0.57 6.13 1.72
C ARG A 43 -1.92 5.45 1.49
N SER A 44 -2.08 4.74 0.38
CA SER A 44 -3.28 3.94 0.13
C SER A 44 -3.46 2.83 1.16
N ILE A 45 -2.38 2.16 1.58
CA ILE A 45 -2.43 1.13 2.62
C ILE A 45 -2.80 1.74 3.97
N GLU A 46 -2.17 2.85 4.35
CA GLU A 46 -2.47 3.57 5.60
C GLU A 46 -3.94 3.98 5.67
N GLN A 47 -4.50 4.50 4.59
CA GLN A 47 -5.93 4.84 4.50
C GLN A 47 -6.81 3.59 4.60
N SER A 48 -6.39 2.48 4.00
CA SER A 48 -7.15 1.23 3.96
C SER A 48 -7.26 0.55 5.33
N PHE A 49 -6.33 0.81 6.25
CA PHE A 49 -6.43 0.31 7.63
C PHE A 49 -7.63 0.87 8.39
N GLY A 50 -8.09 2.08 8.04
CA GLY A 50 -9.18 2.74 8.74
C GLY A 50 -8.89 2.92 10.24
N ASP A 51 -9.91 2.76 11.06
CA ASP A 51 -9.86 2.97 12.51
C ASP A 51 -9.95 1.67 13.33
N GLY A 52 -9.87 0.51 12.66
CA GLY A 52 -9.97 -0.80 13.30
C GLY A 52 -11.36 -1.16 13.86
N VAL A 53 -12.38 -0.30 13.69
CA VAL A 53 -13.74 -0.57 14.16
C VAL A 53 -14.56 -1.18 13.04
N LYS A 54 -14.99 -2.43 13.25
CA LYS A 54 -15.89 -3.12 12.31
C LYS A 54 -17.25 -2.43 12.27
N ARG A 55 -17.68 -2.00 11.09
CA ARG A 55 -19.00 -1.39 10.84
C ARG A 55 -19.71 -2.11 9.71
N VAL A 56 -21.04 -2.02 9.72
CA VAL A 56 -21.88 -2.34 8.56
C VAL A 56 -22.27 -1.01 7.95
N TYR A 57 -21.96 -0.81 6.68
CA TYR A 57 -22.33 0.40 5.96
C TYR A 57 -23.77 0.31 5.44
N ASP A 58 -24.44 1.44 5.29
CA ASP A 58 -25.82 1.49 4.78
C ASP A 58 -25.96 0.84 3.40
N SER A 59 -24.90 0.91 2.58
CA SER A 59 -24.80 0.23 1.29
C SER A 59 -24.80 -1.30 1.38
N GLU A 60 -24.37 -1.86 2.50
CA GLU A 60 -24.29 -3.31 2.74
C GLU A 60 -25.61 -3.90 3.28
N VAL A 61 -26.45 -3.06 3.91
CA VAL A 61 -27.75 -3.47 4.50
C VAL A 61 -28.68 -4.17 3.49
N PRO A 62 -28.95 -3.62 2.28
CA PRO A 62 -29.85 -4.26 1.32
C PRO A 62 -29.27 -5.58 0.78
N ILE A 63 -27.95 -5.67 0.59
CA ILE A 63 -27.26 -6.89 0.13
C ILE A 63 -27.35 -7.98 1.19
N LYS A 64 -27.12 -7.62 2.45
CA LYS A 64 -27.25 -8.53 3.60
C LYS A 64 -28.67 -9.08 3.72
N ALA A 65 -29.70 -8.25 3.55
CA ALA A 65 -31.10 -8.68 3.59
C ALA A 65 -31.44 -9.65 2.45
N LYS A 66 -30.91 -9.41 1.24
CA LYS A 66 -31.13 -10.26 0.06
C LYS A 66 -30.47 -11.65 0.19
N LEU A 67 -29.27 -11.72 0.78
CA LEU A 67 -28.44 -12.93 0.75
C LEU A 67 -28.53 -13.79 2.02
N ARG A 68 -29.09 -13.28 3.13
CA ARG A 68 -29.26 -14.09 4.34
C ARG A 68 -30.39 -15.10 4.15
N ARG A 69 -30.03 -16.38 4.17
CA ARG A 69 -30.97 -17.51 4.24
C ARG A 69 -31.75 -17.44 5.56
N ARG A 70 -33.06 -17.67 5.51
CA ARG A 70 -33.92 -17.74 6.71
C ARG A 70 -33.56 -18.94 7.57
#